data_AF-X1DN17-F1
#
_entry.id   AF-X1DN17-F1
#
_cell.length_a   1.000
_cell.length_b   1.000
_cell.length_c   1.000
_cell.angle_alpha   90.00
_cell.angle_beta   90.00
_cell.angle_gamma   90.00
#
_symmetry.space_group_name_H-M   'P 1'
#
loop_
_entity.id
_entity.type
_entity.pdbx_description
1 polymer ?
#
loop_
_entity_poly.entity_id
_entity_poly.type
_entity_poly.pdbx_seq_one_letter_code
_entity_poly.pdbx_strand_id
1 'polypeptide(L)' 'MVKRIGELLVQSGMIAEAQINEALEIQKIKKKRLGEILMELGYVNSQNLIRMLSEQAAMPFVELKPEMLDENLI' A
#
# COMPACT_ATOMS: atom_id res chain seq x y z
N MET A 1 -7.89 9.76 14.84
CA MET A 1 -7.95 10.01 13.38
C MET A 1 -7.06 8.96 12.73
N VAL A 2 -7.58 8.14 11.81
CA VAL A 2 -6.76 7.17 11.09
C VAL A 2 -5.84 7.96 10.15
N LYS A 3 -4.52 7.89 10.35
CA LYS A 3 -3.55 8.55 9.47
C LYS A 3 -3.69 8.00 8.05
N ARG A 4 -3.53 8.85 7.04
CA ARG A 4 -3.59 8.41 5.63
C ARG A 4 -2.34 7.62 5.30
N ILE A 5 -2.44 6.66 4.39
CA ILE A 5 -1.28 5.82 4.04
C ILE A 5 -0.10 6.63 3.47
N GLY A 6 -0.37 7.70 2.72
CA GLY A 6 0.68 8.58 2.22
C GLY A 6 1.46 9.28 3.35
N GLU A 7 0.78 9.70 4.42
CA GLU A 7 1.42 10.30 5.59
C GLU A 7 2.26 9.27 6.35
N LEU A 8 1.78 8.03 6.45
CA LEU A 8 2.50 6.93 7.10
C LEU A 8 3.78 6.57 6.32
N LEU A 9 3.69 6.51 4.99
CA LEU A 9 4.83 6.20 4.12
C LEU A 9 5.90 7.30 4.14
N VAL A 10 5.51 8.57 4.27
CA VAL A 10 6.45 9.69 4.45
C VAL A 10 7.08 9.66 5.84
N GLN A 11 6.27 9.42 6.88
CA GLN A 11 6.76 9.33 8.27
C GLN A 11 7.72 8.17 8.49
N SER A 12 7.55 7.05 7.77
CA SER A 12 8.46 5.90 7.83
C SER A 12 9.75 6.12 7.02
N GLY A 13 9.87 7.23 6.28
CA GLY A 13 11.01 7.51 5.41
C GLY A 13 11.07 6.63 4.17
N MET A 14 10.03 5.86 3.86
CA MET A 14 9.98 4.99 2.69
C MET A 14 9.86 5.78 1.38
N ILE A 15 9.18 6.92 1.43
CA ILE A 15 9.01 7.83 0.28
C ILE A 15 9.14 9.28 0.72
N ALA A 16 9.58 10.14 -0.19
CA ALA A 16 9.63 11.58 0.01
C ALA A 16 8.26 12.23 -0.19
N GLU A 17 8.03 13.38 0.45
CA GLU A 17 6.80 14.16 0.26
C GLU A 17 6.56 14.56 -1.20
N ALA A 18 7.64 14.87 -1.94
CA ALA A 18 7.58 15.16 -3.37
C ALA A 18 7.00 13.99 -4.20
N GLN A 19 7.34 12.75 -3.85
CA GLN A 19 6.85 11.54 -4.53
C GLN A 19 5.36 11.30 -4.27
N ILE A 20 4.88 11.63 -3.06
CA ILE A 20 3.45 11.62 -2.76
C ILE A 20 2.71 12.66 -3.60
N ASN A 21 3.24 13.88 -3.69
CA ASN A 21 2.60 14.95 -4.44
C ASN A 21 2.50 14.61 -5.93
N GLU A 22 3.55 14.05 -6.53
CA GLU A 22 3.51 13.56 -7.91
C GLU A 22 2.44 12.48 -8.12
N ALA A 23 2.40 11.48 -7.23
CA ALA A 23 1.41 10.41 -7.32
C ALA A 23 -0.04 10.91 -7.17
N LEU A 24 -0.26 11.94 -6.33
CA LEU A 24 -1.57 12.60 -6.17
C LEU A 24 -2.01 13.35 -7.44
N GLU A 25 -1.09 14.02 -8.14
CA GLU A 25 -1.41 14.68 -9.42
C GLU A 25 -1.80 13.65 -10.49
N ILE A 26 -1.09 12.53 -10.57
CA ILE A 26 -1.43 11.43 -11.49
C ILE A 26 -2.78 10.81 -11.11
N GLN A 27 -3.09 10.72 -9.81
CA GLN A 27 -4.35 10.15 -9.33
C GLN A 27 -5.57 10.90 -9.85
N LYS A 28 -5.50 12.23 -9.89
CA LYS A 28 -6.59 13.09 -10.41
C LYS A 28 -6.96 12.73 -11.85
N ILE A 29 -5.98 12.27 -12.63
CA ILE A 29 -6.14 11.95 -14.06
C ILE A 29 -6.53 10.48 -14.24
N LYS A 30 -5.79 9.55 -13.62
CA LYS A 30 -5.91 8.11 -13.87
C LYS A 30 -7.05 7.43 -13.10
N LYS A 31 -7.64 8.09 -12.10
CA LYS A 31 -8.68 7.51 -11.20
C LYS A 31 -8.30 6.17 -10.55
N LYS A 32 -7.00 5.91 -10.37
CA LYS A 32 -6.47 4.73 -9.66
C LYS A 32 -6.32 4.98 -8.17
N ARG A 33 -6.08 3.92 -7.38
CA ARG A 33 -5.70 4.09 -5.96
C ARG A 33 -4.28 4.66 -5.87
N LEU A 34 -4.03 5.50 -4.85
CA LEU A 34 -2.72 6.11 -4.64
C LEU A 34 -1.60 5.07 -4.53
N GLY A 35 -1.84 3.97 -3.80
CA GLY A 35 -0.86 2.88 -3.67
C GLY A 35 -0.53 2.18 -4.99
N GLU A 36 -1.50 2.03 -5.90
CA GLU A 36 -1.25 1.47 -7.24
C GLU A 36 -0.33 2.39 -8.05
N ILE A 37 -0.57 3.69 -7.98
CA ILE A 37 0.26 4.69 -8.67
C ILE A 37 1.67 4.70 -8.09
N LEU A 38 1.82 4.67 -6.76
CA LEU A 38 3.14 4.60 -6.11
C LEU A 38 3.93 3.34 -6.50
N MET A 39 3.24 2.21 -6.71
CA MET A 39 3.88 0.99 -7.24
C MET A 39 4.26 1.13 -8.71
N GLU A 40 3.38 1.68 -9.55
CA GLU A 40 3.64 1.93 -10.98
C GLU A 40 4.83 2.88 -11.20
N LEU A 41 5.01 3.86 -10.31
CA LEU A 41 6.15 4.78 -10.31
C LEU A 41 7.43 4.17 -9.70
N GLY A 42 7.35 2.97 -9.12
CA GLY A 42 8.47 2.32 -8.46
C GLY A 42 8.87 2.94 -7.11
N TYR A 43 8.03 3.80 -6.53
CA TYR A 43 8.31 4.47 -5.24
C TYR A 43 8.07 3.54 -4.06
N VAL A 44 7.19 2.55 -4.20
CA VAL A 44 6.97 1.50 -3.21
C VAL A 44 6.85 0.15 -3.90
N ASN A 45 7.27 -0.92 -3.22
CA ASN A 45 6.96 -2.28 -3.64
C ASN A 45 5.68 -2.78 -2.96
N SER A 46 5.12 -3.88 -3.47
CA SER A 46 3.89 -4.47 -2.97
C SER A 46 3.97 -4.90 -1.51
N GLN A 47 5.09 -5.50 -1.09
CA GLN A 47 5.31 -5.96 0.29
C GLN A 47 5.27 -4.80 1.30
N ASN A 48 5.98 -3.71 1.01
CA ASN A 48 6.01 -2.53 1.86
C ASN A 48 4.64 -1.84 1.94
N LEU A 49 3.96 -1.75 0.79
CA LEU A 49 2.62 -1.16 0.73
C LEU A 49 1.60 -1.98 1.55
N ILE A 50 1.61 -3.30 1.40
CA ILE A 50 0.71 -4.20 2.13
C ILE A 50 1.01 -4.15 3.63
N ARG A 51 2.28 -4.16 4.03
CA ARG A 51 2.65 -4.01 5.44
C ARG A 51 2.09 -2.72 6.04
N MET A 52 2.22 -1.59 5.36
CA MET A 52 1.65 -0.32 5.84
C MET A 52 0.13 -0.35 5.90
N LEU A 53 -0.55 -0.98 4.93
CA LEU A 53 -2.00 -1.14 4.96
C LEU A 53 -2.45 -1.99 6.15
N SER A 54 -1.74 -3.07 6.45
CA SER A 54 -1.99 -3.92 7.61
C SER A 54 -1.82 -3.16 8.93
N GLU A 55 -0.74 -2.39 9.07
CA GLU A 55 -0.52 -1.53 10.24
C GLU A 55 -1.62 -0.47 10.38
N GLN A 56 -2.04 0.15 9.27
CA GLN A 56 -3.13 1.14 9.24
C GLN A 56 -4.48 0.51 9.64
N ALA A 57 -4.74 -0.72 9.21
CA ALA A 57 -5.97 -1.46 9.50
C ALA A 57 -5.98 -2.13 10.88
N ALA A 58 -4.85 -2.09 11.61
CA ALA A 58 -4.63 -2.89 12.82
C ALA A 58 -4.91 -4.39 12.61
N MET A 59 -4.57 -4.90 11.42
CA MET A 59 -4.74 -6.31 11.05
C MET A 59 -3.38 -6.93 10.73
N PRO A 60 -3.12 -8.18 11.14
CA PRO A 60 -1.89 -8.87 10.77
C PRO A 60 -1.84 -9.08 9.26
N PHE A 61 -0.65 -8.88 8.67
CA PHE A 61 -0.38 -9.35 7.32
C PHE A 61 -0.14 -10.87 7.37
N VAL A 62 -0.82 -11.60 6.51
CA VAL A 62 -0.65 -13.05 6.34
C VAL A 62 -0.35 -13.33 4.88
N GLU A 63 0.79 -13.96 4.62
CA GLU A 63 1.07 -14.54 3.31
C GLU A 63 0.25 -15.82 3.19
N LEU A 64 -0.73 -15.83 2.28
CA LEU A 64 -1.53 -17.01 2.01
C LEU A 64 -0.64 -18.08 1.39
N LYS A 65 -0.56 -19.23 2.05
CA LYS A 65 0.12 -20.42 1.53
C LYS A 65 -0.90 -21.50 1.17
N PRO A 66 -0.62 -22.35 0.17
CA PRO A 66 -1.56 -23.40 -0.25
C PRO A 66 -2.04 -24.30 0.91
N GLU A 67 -1.19 -24.55 1.89
CA GLU A 67 -1.49 -25.39 3.06
C GLU A 67 -2.50 -24.76 4.03
N MET A 68 -2.81 -23.46 3.85
CA MET A 68 -3.79 -22.73 4.66
C MET A 68 -5.20 -22.78 4.03
N LEU A 69 -5.33 -23.32 2.82
CA LEU A 69 -6.61 -23.42 2.12
C LEU A 69 -7.39 -24.62 2.67
N ASP A 70 -8.67 -24.40 2.93
CA ASP A 70 -9.58 -25.50 3.25
C ASP A 70 -9.74 -26.37 1.99
N GLU A 71 -9.32 -27.63 2.09
CA GLU A 71 -9.37 -28.60 0.99
C GLU A 71 -10.80 -28.90 0.53
N ASN A 72 -11.82 -28.56 1.33
CA ASN A 72 -13.24 -28.77 0.98
C ASN A 72 -13.83 -27.66 0.09
N LEU A 73 -13.07 -26.61 -0.23
CA LEU A 73 -13.50 -25.44 -1.01
C LEU A 73 -13.09 -25.48 -2.50
N ILE A 74 -12.50 -26.58 -2.97
CA ILE A 74 -11.99 -26.77 -4.34
C ILE A 74 -12.81 -27.81 -5.10
#